data_AF-A0A351FZ07-F1
#
_entry.id   AF-A0A351FZ07-F1
#
_cell.length_a   1.000
_cell.length_b   1.000
_cell.length_c   1.000
_cell.angle_alpha   90.00
_cell.angle_beta   90.00
_cell.angle_gamma   90.00
#
_symmetry.space_group_name_H-M   'P 1'
#
loop_
_entity.id
_entity.type
_entity.pdbx_description
1 polymer ?
#
loop_
_entity_poly.entity_id
_entity_poly.type
_entity_poly.pdbx_seq_one_letter_code
_entity_poly.pdbx_strand_id
1 'polypeptide(L)' 'KLYWIGYGAGDLKLYAELAPGAKRQQNSYSRNVWLITNQAEQPLGYFVVAEDDARAVVPGDEQ' A
#
# COMPACT_ATOMS: atom_id res chain seq x y z
N LYS A 1 5.70 -5.02 3.53
CA LYS A 1 4.50 -5.80 3.18
C LYS A 1 3.40 -4.87 2.69
N LEU A 2 2.56 -5.32 1.77
CA LEU A 2 1.45 -4.59 1.17
C LEU A 2 0.16 -5.29 1.54
N TYR A 3 -0.71 -4.55 2.21
CA TYR A 3 -2.04 -4.98 2.62
C TYR A 3 -3.07 -4.21 1.81
N TRP A 4 -4.12 -4.89 1.39
CA TRP A 4 -5.33 -4.26 0.89
C TRP A 4 -6.32 -4.14 2.05
N ILE A 5 -6.87 -2.95 2.26
CA ILE A 5 -7.93 -2.72 3.23
C ILE A 5 -9.26 -2.96 2.50
N GLY A 6 -9.96 -4.01 2.93
CA GLY A 6 -11.25 -4.39 2.38
C GLY A 6 -12.34 -3.35 2.66
N TYR A 7 -13.31 -3.27 1.76
CA TYR A 7 -14.51 -2.44 1.93
C TYR A 7 -15.31 -2.89 3.17
N GLY A 8 -15.72 -1.94 4.01
CA GLY A 8 -16.52 -2.20 5.21
C GLY A 8 -15.70 -2.00 6.49
N ALA A 9 -15.49 -3.08 7.25
CA ALA A 9 -14.83 -3.04 8.57
C ALA A 9 -13.31 -2.75 8.51
N GLY A 10 -12.73 -2.66 7.32
CA GLY A 10 -11.31 -2.37 7.12
C GLY A 10 -10.40 -3.58 7.27
N ASP A 11 -10.87 -4.78 6.93
CA ASP A 11 -10.07 -6.01 6.98
C ASP A 11 -8.76 -5.87 6.20
N LEU A 12 -7.64 -6.03 6.91
CA LEU A 12 -6.31 -6.01 6.33
C LEU A 12 -6.00 -7.36 5.68
N LYS A 13 -6.06 -7.40 4.35
CA LYS A 13 -5.64 -8.58 3.58
C LYS A 13 -4.21 -8.40 3.09
N LEU A 14 -3.30 -9.22 3.57
CA LEU A 14 -1.95 -9.30 3.01
C LEU A 14 -2.07 -9.67 1.54
N TYR A 15 -1.65 -8.77 0.67
CA TYR A 15 -1.76 -8.93 -0.77
C TYR A 15 -0.42 -9.28 -1.40
N ALA A 16 0.65 -8.66 -0.90
CA ALA A 16 1.99 -8.91 -1.40
C ALA A 16 3.06 -8.48 -0.42
N GLU A 17 4.29 -8.94 -0.65
CA GLU A 17 5.47 -8.44 0.02
C GLU A 17 6.36 -7.77 -1.03
N LEU A 18 6.64 -6.48 -0.83
CA LEU A 18 7.63 -5.76 -1.62
C LEU A 18 8.91 -5.63 -0.81
N ALA A 19 10.04 -5.92 -1.45
CA ALA A 19 11.36 -5.61 -0.92
C ALA A 19 11.59 -4.09 -0.91
N PRO A 20 12.44 -3.56 0.00
CA PRO A 20 12.82 -2.15 -0.02
C PRO A 20 13.41 -1.76 -1.37
N GLY A 21 12.94 -0.64 -1.93
CA GLY A 21 13.34 -0.15 -3.27
C GLY A 21 12.67 -0.86 -4.45
N ALA A 22 11.88 -1.91 -4.23
CA ALA A 22 11.15 -2.57 -5.30
C ALA A 22 9.95 -1.71 -5.75
N LYS A 23 9.81 -1.54 -7.06
CA LYS A 23 8.63 -0.90 -7.67
C LYS A 23 7.68 -1.98 -8.16
N ARG A 24 6.38 -1.80 -7.93
CA ARG A 24 5.36 -2.67 -8.50
C ARG A 24 4.24 -1.84 -9.12
N GLN A 25 3.98 -2.08 -10.39
CA GLN A 25 2.73 -1.69 -11.02
C GLN A 25 1.69 -2.80 -10.80
N GLN A 26 0.51 -2.41 -10.38
CA GLN A 26 -0.63 -3.30 -10.26
C GLN A 26 -1.89 -2.56 -10.69
N ASN A 27 -2.79 -3.26 -11.37
CA ASN A 27 -4.12 -2.75 -11.63
C ASN A 27 -4.92 -2.86 -10.34
N SER A 28 -5.58 -1.76 -9.96
CA SER A 28 -6.46 -1.71 -8.81
C SER A 28 -7.80 -1.11 -9.21
N TYR A 29 -8.83 -1.43 -8.47
CA TYR A 29 -10.15 -0.85 -8.66
C TYR A 29 -10.29 0.44 -7.85
N SER A 30 -11.03 1.40 -8.39
CA SER A 30 -11.29 2.70 -7.76
C SER A 30 -11.84 2.51 -6.34
N ARG A 31 -11.38 3.35 -5.40
CA ARG A 31 -11.67 3.32 -3.95
C ARG A 31 -10.98 2.21 -3.15
N ASN A 32 -10.09 1.43 -3.76
CA ASN A 32 -9.26 0.51 -2.98
C ASN A 32 -8.26 1.29 -2.12
N VAL A 33 -8.21 0.97 -0.84
CA VAL A 33 -7.19 1.49 0.07
C VAL A 33 -6.12 0.42 0.26
N TRP A 34 -4.87 0.83 0.19
CA TRP A 34 -3.72 -0.03 0.34
C TRP A 34 -2.83 0.49 1.46
N LEU A 35 -2.43 -0.40 2.36
CA LEU A 35 -1.54 -0.11 3.47
C LEU A 35 -0.19 -0.76 3.21
N ILE A 36 0.87 0.02 3.31
CA ILE A 36 2.24 -0.44 3.21
C ILE A 36 2.82 -0.48 4.61
N THR A 37 3.34 -1.64 5.01
CA THR A 37 4.02 -1.83 6.29
C THR A 37 5.43 -2.32 6.09
N ASN A 38 6.27 -2.23 7.12
CA ASN A 38 7.58 -2.86 7.14
C ASN A 38 7.48 -4.35 7.55
N GLN A 39 8.63 -5.03 7.69
CA GLN A 39 8.67 -6.42 8.13
C GLN A 39 8.23 -6.60 9.60
N ALA A 40 8.35 -5.56 10.41
CA ALA A 40 7.88 -5.49 11.80
C ALA A 40 6.41 -5.05 11.91
N GLU A 41 5.65 -5.13 10.81
CA GLU A 41 4.23 -4.81 10.73
C GLU A 41 3.87 -3.35 11.08
N GLN A 42 4.87 -2.46 11.15
CA GLN A 42 4.64 -1.03 11.35
C GLN A 42 4.18 -0.37 10.03
N PRO A 43 3.13 0.44 10.05
CA PRO A 43 2.64 1.14 8.88
C PRO A 43 3.67 2.21 8.43
N LEU A 44 4.21 2.03 7.23
CA LEU A 44 5.10 2.99 6.57
C LEU A 44 4.31 4.06 5.82
N GLY A 45 3.11 3.71 5.35
CA GLY A 45 2.23 4.63 4.65
C GLY A 45 1.03 3.91 4.06
N TYR A 46 0.06 4.67 3.55
CA TYR A 46 -1.10 4.13 2.85
C TYR A 46 -1.36 4.92 1.57
N PHE A 47 -2.00 4.29 0.60
CA PHE A 47 -2.44 4.95 -0.62
C PHE A 47 -3.89 4.56 -0.93
N VAL A 48 -4.67 5.55 -1.31
CA VAL A 48 -6.07 5.39 -1.71
C VAL A 48 -6.12 5.53 -3.21
N VAL A 49 -6.59 4.49 -3.92
CA VAL A 49 -6.78 4.52 -5.36
C VAL A 49 -7.97 5.42 -5.66
N ALA A 50 -7.69 6.70 -5.92
CA ALA A 50 -8.64 7.58 -6.57
C ALA A 50 -8.78 7.19 -8.05
N GLU A 51 -9.86 7.64 -8.70
CA GLU A 51 -10.12 7.35 -10.12
C GLU A 51 -9.01 7.87 -11.07
N ASP A 52 -8.13 8.73 -10.55
CA ASP A 52 -6.92 9.24 -11.19
C ASP A 52 -5.69 8.79 -10.37
N ASP A 53 -4.70 8.20 -11.04
CA ASP A 53 -3.46 7.59 -10.51
C ASP A 53 -3.06 7.95 -9.06
N ALA A 54 -3.20 6.98 -8.14
CA ALA A 54 -2.72 7.12 -6.77
C ALA A 54 -1.23 6.78 -6.66
N ARG A 55 -0.37 7.78 -6.43
CA ARG A 55 1.05 7.59 -6.11
C ARG A 55 1.24 7.37 -4.62
N ALA A 56 1.68 6.18 -4.24
CA ALA A 56 2.13 5.91 -2.88
C ALA A 56 3.48 6.59 -2.64
N VAL A 57 3.51 7.60 -1.76
CA VAL A 57 4.76 8.14 -1.22
C VAL A 57 5.10 7.32 0.00
N VAL A 58 6.07 6.42 -0.14
CA VAL A 58 6.73 5.81 1.03
C VAL A 58 7.77 6.83 1.48
N PRO A 59 7.64 7.45 2.67
CA PRO A 59 8.73 8.23 3.23
C PRO A 59 9.87 7.26 3.54
N GLY A 60 10.79 7.12 2.58
CA GLY A 60 12.05 6.43 2.74
C GLY A 60 13.14 7.48 2.80
N ASP A 61 13.76 7.56 3.99
CA ASP A 61 15.13 7.98 4.28
C ASP A 61 15.84 8.86 3.24
N GLU A 62 16.07 10.11 3.66
CA GLU A 62 17.06 11.03 3.12
C GLU A 62 18.44 10.34 2.99
N GLN A 63 18.98 10.34 1.77
CA GLN A 63 20.43 10.32 1.53
C GLN A 63 20.77 10.93 0.18
#